data_AF-A0A9X5X9D9-F1
#
_entry.id   AF-A0A9X5X9D9-F1
#
_cell.length_a   1.000
_cell.length_b   1.000
_cell.length_c   1.000
_cell.angle_alpha   90.00
_cell.angle_beta   90.00
_cell.angle_gamma   90.00
#
_symmetry.space_group_name_H-M   'P 1'
#
loop_
_entity.id
_entity.type
_entity.pdbx_description
1 polymer ?
#
loop_
_entity_poly.entity_id
_entity_poly.type
_entity_poly.pdbx_seq_one_letter_code
_entity_poly.pdbx_strand_id
1 'polypeptide(L)'
;MGNPEEARVRLPQLRLDELLEELQARMDAARGTRDRVHNLLEAVLSVGRELDLEQALYSIVEAAAVLVDAEYAALGVIGPDGKSLSAFHTVGVTEEQIARIGPYPEGHGILGELIRHPEPLHLAKISAHPASYG
;
A
#
# COMPACT_ATOMS: atom_id res chain seq x y z
N MET A 1 -67.40 -24.00 -17.09
CA MET A 1 -66.84 -23.60 -18.40
C MET A 1 -66.26 -22.20 -18.24
N GLY A 2 -64.94 -22.08 -18.25
CA GLY A 2 -64.21 -20.81 -17.98
C GLY A 2 -64.35 -19.81 -19.13
N ASN A 3 -64.36 -18.52 -18.79
CA ASN A 3 -64.59 -17.40 -19.68
C ASN A 3 -63.34 -17.15 -20.58
N PRO A 4 -63.45 -17.15 -21.92
CA PRO A 4 -62.32 -16.95 -22.84
C PRO A 4 -61.63 -15.57 -22.77
N GLU A 5 -62.16 -14.60 -22.01
CA GLU A 5 -61.49 -13.32 -21.76
C GLU A 5 -60.32 -13.40 -20.76
N GLU A 6 -60.34 -14.31 -19.78
CA GLU A 6 -59.27 -14.42 -18.77
C GLU A 6 -57.94 -14.91 -19.36
N ALA A 7 -57.99 -15.74 -20.40
CA ALA A 7 -56.79 -16.25 -21.07
C ALA A 7 -56.08 -15.18 -21.91
N ARG A 8 -56.82 -14.21 -22.44
CA ARG A 8 -56.29 -13.12 -23.28
C ARG A 8 -55.62 -12.01 -22.47
N VAL A 9 -55.96 -11.86 -21.20
CA VAL A 9 -55.30 -10.90 -20.28
C VAL A 9 -54.01 -11.48 -19.67
N ARG A 10 -53.93 -12.82 -19.50
CA ARG A 10 -52.73 -13.49 -18.96
C ARG A 10 -51.55 -13.57 -19.93
N LEU A 11 -51.82 -13.73 -21.23
CA LEU A 11 -50.78 -13.76 -22.29
C LEU A 11 -49.95 -12.46 -22.43
N PRO A 12 -50.53 -11.25 -22.40
CA PRO A 12 -49.77 -10.00 -22.42
C PRO A 12 -49.07 -9.71 -21.08
N GLN A 13 -49.57 -10.24 -19.96
CA GLN A 13 -48.91 -10.13 -18.64
C GLN A 13 -47.63 -10.96 -18.58
N LEU A 14 -47.65 -12.21 -19.04
CA LEU A 14 -46.46 -13.07 -19.11
C LEU A 14 -45.31 -12.46 -19.94
N ARG A 15 -45.65 -11.79 -21.06
CA ARG A 15 -44.65 -11.07 -21.88
C ARG A 15 -44.07 -9.84 -21.18
N LEU A 16 -44.84 -9.19 -20.31
CA LEU A 16 -44.34 -8.06 -19.53
C LEU A 16 -43.37 -8.54 -18.45
N ASP A 17 -43.69 -9.66 -17.79
CA ASP A 17 -42.83 -10.27 -16.77
C ASP A 17 -41.47 -10.68 -17.35
N GLU A 18 -41.44 -11.34 -18.51
CA GLU A 18 -40.19 -11.68 -19.23
C GLU A 18 -39.36 -10.45 -19.60
N LEU A 19 -40.01 -9.37 -20.06
CA LEU A 19 -39.33 -8.12 -20.40
C LEU A 19 -38.77 -7.41 -19.16
N LEU A 20 -39.48 -7.49 -18.03
CA LEU A 20 -39.02 -6.95 -16.76
C LEU A 20 -37.84 -7.74 -16.20
N GLU A 21 -37.85 -9.07 -16.32
CA GLU A 21 -36.72 -9.94 -15.95
C GLU A 21 -35.48 -9.62 -16.80
N GLU A 22 -35.63 -9.49 -18.12
CA GLU A 22 -34.54 -9.12 -19.02
C GLU A 22 -33.97 -7.73 -18.71
N LEU A 23 -34.84 -6.75 -18.40
CA LEU A 23 -34.41 -5.41 -18.00
C LEU A 23 -33.65 -5.44 -16.66
N GLN A 24 -34.13 -6.20 -15.68
CA GLN A 24 -33.46 -6.40 -14.40
C GLN A 24 -32.08 -7.04 -14.60
N ALA A 25 -31.98 -8.09 -15.40
CA ALA A 25 -30.71 -8.75 -15.72
C ALA A 25 -29.70 -7.78 -16.37
N ARG A 26 -30.16 -6.94 -17.29
CA ARG A 26 -29.31 -5.89 -17.91
C ARG A 26 -28.89 -4.82 -16.91
N MET A 27 -29.77 -4.39 -16.02
CA MET A 27 -29.45 -3.43 -14.96
C MET A 27 -28.44 -4.00 -13.98
N ASP A 28 -28.56 -5.27 -13.58
CA ASP A 28 -27.65 -5.92 -12.66
C ASP A 28 -26.28 -6.19 -13.30
N ALA A 29 -26.23 -6.55 -14.59
CA ALA A 29 -24.99 -6.62 -15.35
C ALA A 29 -24.29 -5.25 -15.47
N ALA A 30 -25.06 -4.18 -15.71
CA ALA A 30 -24.54 -2.83 -15.77
C ALA A 30 -24.01 -2.36 -14.41
N ARG A 31 -24.72 -2.65 -13.30
CA ARG A 31 -24.28 -2.38 -11.93
C ARG A 31 -23.01 -3.16 -11.59
N GLY A 32 -22.98 -4.47 -11.87
CA GLY A 32 -21.81 -5.31 -11.62
C GLY A 32 -20.58 -4.92 -12.45
N THR A 33 -20.77 -4.27 -13.59
CA THR A 33 -19.67 -3.67 -14.38
C THR A 33 -19.20 -2.36 -13.74
N ARG A 34 -20.13 -1.50 -13.31
CA ARG A 34 -19.82 -0.24 -12.60
C ARG A 34 -19.03 -0.49 -11.32
N ASP A 35 -19.44 -1.46 -10.50
CA ASP A 35 -18.79 -1.79 -9.23
C ASP A 35 -17.36 -2.31 -9.46
N ARG A 36 -17.15 -3.13 -10.51
CA ARG A 36 -15.81 -3.58 -10.91
C ARG A 36 -14.90 -2.42 -11.32
N VAL A 37 -15.40 -1.49 -12.13
CA VAL A 37 -14.63 -0.29 -12.55
C VAL A 37 -14.29 0.57 -11.35
N HIS A 38 -15.22 0.74 -10.40
CA HIS A 38 -14.98 1.51 -9.19
C HIS A 38 -13.91 0.88 -8.31
N ASN A 39 -13.97 -0.44 -8.09
CA ASN A 39 -12.96 -1.16 -7.32
C ASN A 39 -11.57 -1.12 -7.97
N LEU A 40 -11.50 -1.20 -9.30
CA LEU A 40 -10.25 -1.05 -10.03
C LEU A 40 -9.66 0.36 -9.88
N LEU A 41 -10.50 1.39 -9.97
CA LEU A 41 -10.06 2.78 -9.78
C LEU A 41 -9.50 2.98 -8.36
N GLU A 42 -10.19 2.49 -7.33
CA GLU A 42 -9.70 2.53 -5.95
C GLU A 42 -8.35 1.82 -5.79
N ALA A 43 -8.19 0.63 -6.39
CA ALA A 43 -6.91 -0.08 -6.37
C ALA A 43 -5.78 0.73 -7.04
N VAL A 44 -6.04 1.32 -8.21
CA VAL A 44 -5.05 2.16 -8.93
C VAL A 44 -4.70 3.40 -8.12
N LEU A 45 -5.69 4.07 -7.51
CA LEU A 45 -5.47 5.24 -6.65
C LEU A 45 -4.71 4.88 -5.37
N SER A 46 -4.96 3.70 -4.80
CA SER A 46 -4.22 3.19 -3.64
C SER A 46 -2.74 3.00 -3.99
N VAL A 47 -2.45 2.31 -5.10
CA VAL A 47 -1.08 2.09 -5.58
C VAL A 47 -0.39 3.43 -5.89
N GLY A 48 -1.09 4.37 -6.53
CA GLY A 48 -0.54 5.70 -6.82
C GLY A 48 -0.15 6.49 -5.56
N ARG A 49 -0.96 6.40 -4.49
CA ARG A 49 -0.64 7.02 -3.19
C ARG A 49 0.54 6.37 -2.49
N GLU A 50 0.67 5.04 -2.59
CA GLU A 50 1.79 4.30 -2.02
C GLU A 50 3.11 4.66 -2.71
N LEU A 51 3.11 4.77 -4.05
CA LEU A 51 4.26 5.23 -4.84
C LEU A 51 4.66 6.68 -4.51
N ASP A 52 3.68 7.55 -4.26
CA ASP A 52 3.93 8.94 -3.86
C ASP A 52 4.61 9.02 -2.48
N LEU A 53 4.18 8.20 -1.52
CA LEU A 53 4.81 8.12 -0.21
C LEU A 53 6.25 7.60 -0.30
N GLU A 54 6.48 6.51 -1.04
CA GLU A 54 7.81 5.94 -1.21
C GLU A 54 8.77 6.96 -1.84
N GLN A 55 8.30 7.67 -2.86
CA GLN A 55 9.09 8.68 -3.55
C GLN A 55 9.36 9.91 -2.66
N ALA A 56 8.39 10.32 -1.83
CA ALA A 56 8.58 11.38 -0.85
C ALA A 56 9.62 10.99 0.21
N LEU A 57 9.56 9.76 0.73
CA LEU A 57 10.53 9.26 1.71
C LEU A 57 11.94 9.22 1.11
N TYR A 58 12.10 8.70 -0.11
CA TYR A 58 13.39 8.69 -0.81
C TYR A 58 13.94 10.12 -0.98
N SER A 59 13.10 11.06 -1.43
CA SER A 59 13.47 12.47 -1.61
C SER A 59 13.92 13.13 -0.31
N ILE A 60 13.28 12.79 0.82
CA ILE A 60 13.70 13.25 2.15
C ILE A 60 15.10 12.74 2.50
N VAL A 61 15.38 11.44 2.30
CA VAL A 61 16.69 10.86 2.61
C VAL A 61 17.77 11.48 1.74
N GLU A 62 17.52 11.62 0.44
CA GLU A 62 18.44 12.23 -0.52
C GLU A 62 18.75 13.68 -0.16
N ALA A 63 17.71 14.49 0.11
CA ALA A 63 17.88 15.88 0.51
C ALA A 63 18.66 16.01 1.83
N ALA A 64 18.40 15.13 2.80
CA ALA A 64 19.12 15.10 4.07
C ALA A 64 20.60 14.75 3.88
N ALA A 65 20.92 13.75 3.04
CA ALA A 65 22.29 13.37 2.72
C ALA A 65 23.06 14.53 2.08
N VAL A 66 22.45 15.21 1.10
CA VAL A 66 23.04 16.39 0.44
C VAL A 66 23.24 17.54 1.42
N LEU A 67 22.28 17.79 2.31
CA LEU A 67 22.35 18.89 3.29
C LEU A 67 23.56 18.77 4.23
N VAL A 68 23.95 17.55 4.58
CA VAL A 68 25.05 17.29 5.52
C VAL A 68 26.32 16.77 4.84
N ASP A 69 26.35 16.74 3.51
CA ASP A 69 27.45 16.19 2.70
C ASP A 69 27.85 14.76 3.11
N ALA A 70 26.85 13.89 3.31
CA ALA A 70 27.07 12.50 3.68
C ALA A 70 27.23 11.58 2.46
N GLU A 71 28.20 10.66 2.52
CA GLU A 71 28.39 9.60 1.52
C GLU A 71 27.22 8.62 1.48
N TYR A 72 26.60 8.36 2.64
CA TYR A 72 25.46 7.46 2.78
C TYR A 72 24.43 8.05 3.76
N ALA A 73 23.15 7.81 3.50
CA ALA A 73 22.09 8.08 4.47
C ALA A 73 20.98 7.03 4.40
N ALA A 74 20.20 6.94 5.47
CA ALA A 74 19.08 6.02 5.55
C ALA A 74 17.92 6.60 6.36
N LEU A 75 16.70 6.15 6.05
CA LEU A 75 15.47 6.46 6.79
C LEU A 75 14.72 5.17 7.08
N GLY A 76 14.51 4.92 8.38
CA GLY A 76 13.67 3.83 8.86
C GLY A 76 12.29 4.35 9.26
N VAL A 77 11.24 3.67 8.80
CA VAL A 77 9.86 3.90 9.25
C VAL A 77 9.55 2.90 10.35
N ILE A 78 9.14 3.39 11.53
CA ILE A 78 8.82 2.54 12.68
C ILE A 78 7.53 1.75 12.38
N GLY A 79 7.59 0.44 12.61
CA GLY A 79 6.46 -0.46 12.43
C GLY A 79 5.36 -0.29 13.47
N PRO A 80 4.16 -0.86 13.25
CA PRO A 80 3.02 -0.73 14.16
C PRO A 80 3.25 -1.29 15.57
N ASP A 81 4.23 -2.19 15.72
CA ASP A 81 4.65 -2.76 17.00
C ASP A 81 5.49 -1.78 17.87
N GLY A 82 5.89 -0.64 17.29
CA GLY A 82 6.74 0.36 17.93
C GLY A 82 8.17 -0.13 18.22
N LYS A 83 8.60 -1.22 17.57
CA LYS A 83 9.89 -1.87 17.85
C LYS A 83 10.68 -2.20 16.57
N SER A 84 9.99 -2.58 15.51
CA SER A 84 10.59 -2.94 14.23
C SER A 84 10.57 -1.77 13.24
N LEU A 85 11.21 -1.97 12.10
CA LEU A 85 11.12 -1.07 10.96
C LEU A 85 10.24 -1.72 9.89
N SER A 86 9.19 -1.02 9.46
CA SER A 86 8.31 -1.47 8.38
C SER A 86 8.86 -1.14 6.99
N ALA A 87 9.72 -0.12 6.90
CA ALA A 87 10.44 0.27 5.70
C ALA A 87 11.81 0.83 6.06
N PHE A 88 12.78 0.65 5.16
CA PHE A 88 14.14 1.17 5.31
C PHE A 88 14.67 1.63 3.95
N HIS A 89 14.77 2.94 3.75
CA HIS A 89 15.25 3.56 2.52
C HIS A 89 16.70 3.99 2.69
N THR A 90 17.54 3.77 1.68
CA THR A 90 18.96 4.14 1.71
C THR A 90 19.35 4.92 0.46
N VAL A 91 20.33 5.80 0.61
CA VAL A 91 20.98 6.54 -0.48
C VAL A 91 22.50 6.41 -0.36
N GLY A 92 23.19 6.47 -1.49
CA GLY A 92 24.64 6.30 -1.57
C GLY A 92 25.13 4.85 -1.57
N VAL A 93 24.29 3.88 -1.15
CA VAL A 93 24.64 2.45 -1.12
C VAL A 93 24.12 1.76 -2.38
N THR A 94 24.98 1.11 -3.16
CA THR A 94 24.57 0.34 -4.36
C THR A 94 23.91 -0.99 -3.99
N GLU A 95 23.17 -1.57 -4.92
CA GLU A 95 22.56 -2.90 -4.73
C GLU A 95 23.61 -3.98 -4.42
N GLU A 96 24.78 -3.93 -5.05
CA GLU A 96 25.87 -4.87 -4.75
C GLU A 96 26.46 -4.65 -3.36
N GLN A 97 26.50 -3.40 -2.87
CA GLN A 97 26.91 -3.12 -1.50
C GLN A 97 25.87 -3.63 -0.50
N ILE A 98 24.58 -3.38 -0.74
CA ILE A 98 23.47 -3.90 0.08
C ILE A 98 23.53 -5.42 0.16
N ALA A 99 23.67 -6.09 -0.98
CA ALA A 99 23.76 -7.55 -1.04
C ALA A 99 24.96 -8.11 -0.27
N ARG A 100 26.08 -7.38 -0.18
CA ARG A 100 27.23 -7.77 0.64
C ARG A 100 27.06 -7.51 2.13
N ILE A 101 26.34 -6.45 2.50
CA ILE A 101 26.04 -6.10 3.90
C ILE A 101 25.07 -7.14 4.49
N GLY A 102 24.05 -7.52 3.72
CA GLY A 102 23.06 -8.52 4.11
C GLY A 102 21.66 -7.93 4.33
N PRO A 103 20.82 -8.60 5.14
CA PRO A 103 19.44 -8.19 5.38
C PRO A 103 19.33 -6.78 5.98
N TYR A 104 18.21 -6.12 5.70
CA TYR A 104 17.88 -4.83 6.33
C TYR A 104 17.66 -4.97 7.84
N PRO A 105 17.91 -3.89 8.61
CA PRO A 105 17.78 -3.91 10.06
C PRO A 105 16.32 -4.09 10.50
N GLU A 106 16.11 -4.98 11.48
CA GLU A 106 14.79 -5.31 12.02
C GLU A 106 14.44 -4.53 13.31
N GLY A 107 15.09 -3.39 13.55
CA GLY A 107 14.90 -2.60 14.78
C GLY A 107 15.72 -3.09 15.99
N HIS A 108 16.79 -3.85 15.75
CA HIS A 108 17.81 -4.17 16.74
C HIS A 108 18.97 -3.16 16.70
N GLY A 109 19.92 -3.29 17.62
CA GLY A 109 21.17 -2.54 17.56
C GLY A 109 21.02 -1.04 17.86
N ILE A 110 21.81 -0.22 17.16
CA ILE A 110 21.74 1.25 17.24
C ILE A 110 20.38 1.79 16.80
N LEU A 111 19.81 1.22 15.73
CA LEU A 111 18.49 1.67 15.27
C LEU A 111 17.40 1.31 16.29
N GLY A 112 17.51 0.15 16.93
CA GLY A 112 16.65 -0.21 18.06
C GLY A 112 16.83 0.67 19.30
N GLU A 113 18.03 1.20 19.53
CA GLU A 113 18.29 2.21 20.57
C GLU A 113 17.54 3.51 20.28
N LEU A 114 17.63 4.01 19.04
CA LEU A 114 16.92 5.23 18.61
C LEU A 114 15.39 5.10 18.68
N ILE A 115 14.84 3.90 18.51
CA ILE A 115 13.41 3.65 18.68
C ILE A 115 13.01 3.76 20.16
N ARG A 116 13.83 3.23 21.08
CA ARG A 116 13.56 3.23 22.53
C ARG A 116 13.87 4.58 23.19
N HIS A 117 14.92 5.25 22.72
CA HIS A 117 15.45 6.51 23.22
C HIS A 117 15.65 7.46 22.02
N PRO A 118 14.61 8.24 21.63
CA PRO A 118 14.60 9.03 20.40
C PRO A 118 15.39 10.34 20.56
N GLU A 119 16.69 10.21 20.84
CA GLU A 119 17.64 11.31 20.93
C GLU A 119 18.71 11.17 19.83
N PRO A 120 19.22 12.28 19.26
CA PRO A 120 20.27 12.21 18.25
C PRO A 120 21.55 11.53 18.78
N LEU A 121 22.04 10.52 18.05
CA LEU A 121 23.29 9.82 18.35
C LEU A 121 24.34 10.15 17.30
N HIS A 122 25.44 10.79 17.72
CA HIS A 122 26.63 10.99 16.90
C HIS A 122 27.76 10.11 17.40
N LEU A 123 28.18 9.14 16.59
CA LEU A 123 29.12 8.10 16.97
C LEU A 123 30.33 8.12 16.03
N ALA A 124 31.55 8.23 16.58
CA ALA A 124 32.77 8.11 15.78
C ALA A 124 32.95 6.69 15.22
N LYS A 125 32.42 5.68 15.92
CA LYS A 125 32.43 4.27 15.48
C LYS A 125 31.19 3.56 16.01
N ILE A 126 30.32 3.12 15.10
CA ILE A 126 29.07 2.40 15.42
C ILE A 126 29.35 1.18 16.30
N SER A 127 30.36 0.38 15.92
CA SER A 127 30.71 -0.87 16.62
C SER A 127 31.25 -0.67 18.05
N ALA A 128 31.55 0.56 18.46
CA ALA A 128 32.01 0.85 19.82
C ALA A 128 30.85 1.12 20.80
N HIS A 129 29.63 1.32 20.27
CA HIS A 129 28.47 1.58 21.11
C HIS A 129 27.98 0.27 21.77
N PRO A 130 27.61 0.28 23.06
CA PRO A 130 27.17 -0.94 23.77
C PRO A 130 25.96 -1.61 23.13
N ALA A 131 25.08 -0.83 22.52
CA ALA A 131 23.91 -1.33 21.80
C ALA A 131 24.21 -1.75 20.35
N SER A 132 25.47 -1.79 19.89
CA SER A 132 25.80 -2.23 18.52
C SER A 132 25.41 -3.69 18.31
N TYR A 133 24.80 -3.99 17.16
CA TYR A 133 24.36 -5.34 16.77
C TYR A 133 24.44 -5.47 15.25
N GLY A 134 24.85 -6.65 14.77
CA GLY A 134 25.11 -6.90 13.35
C GLY A 134 26.58 -6.79 13.00
#